data_AF-A0A0P0SGJ7-F1
#
_entry.id   AF-A0A0P0SGJ7-F1
#
_cell.length_a   1.000
_cell.length_b   1.000
_cell.length_c   1.000
_cell.angle_alpha   90.00
_cell.angle_beta   90.00
_cell.angle_gamma   90.00
#
_symmetry.space_group_name_H-M   'P 1'
#
loop_
_entity.id
_entity.type
_entity.pdbx_description
1 polymer ?
#
loop_
_entity_poly.entity_id
_entity_poly.type
_entity_poly.pdbx_seq_one_letter_code
_entity_poly.pdbx_strand_id
1 'polypeptide(L)'
;MADDTPGGDGADLGSAAAGGPTGHSPAPVRVLLAGEPFAGAARRIAAELAGETVASRLADGDPSVWGSAAAGRTGWTALARRSRPLAGQVAALRERFAVAGAHRVLLVGTPDAVSAARLVAAHSPDTTRLTALDSADPVQVAEALSGALDETVLVVADPAGDDPVVGAVRHTVAAVLADEVGPAALAARTVHVTEPGSPLDTPDPDGTVVVTLDADVPGRFGALGPLGLVPAGLAGADVAGLLADAVPTEQALAADDPDNPALLLAGALAAARGSVLVLRDEVRSPAVTAWLGPLLTAAGLVAVAAGPGEPVPARAGAEAGPPGAVEVHADGTGAVPGPGGGAVRTDAGPGAAIVLWQVAAALAARVLDADPFAPAVPTADPGGPDPEPSFTDGGIAVHAGDWLPSGVDTVAGALDALAAAAGDGGHLAVSAWLDPESDASVGVLRGPLAERAGLPVAFGWAPGCRAGDTGAPDRAVHCHLTGGGLDGGEPAGDPVSDGTVGSPGPGGDDPFGAGTAPEPSGLASLHAAQARAVVEDQRRRGRPVLRLHLADRLTGLVTLARAVQN
;
A
#
# COMPACT_ATOMS: atom_id res chain seq x y z
N MET A 1 67.24 -9.15 -9.78
CA MET A 1 67.82 -9.89 -10.91
C MET A 1 66.69 -10.71 -11.51
N ALA A 2 66.40 -10.49 -12.80
CA ALA A 2 65.28 -10.98 -13.63
C ALA A 2 63.88 -10.47 -13.19
N ASP A 3 63.17 -9.54 -13.85
CA ASP A 3 62.75 -9.36 -15.27
C ASP A 3 61.50 -10.17 -15.63
N ASP A 4 60.35 -9.51 -15.81
CA ASP A 4 59.56 -9.50 -17.07
C ASP A 4 58.29 -8.62 -16.99
N THR A 5 57.96 -7.96 -18.11
CA THR A 5 56.75 -7.13 -18.37
C THR A 5 55.78 -7.97 -19.27
N PRO A 6 54.69 -7.50 -19.94
CA PRO A 6 53.71 -6.39 -19.77
C PRO A 6 52.21 -6.77 -20.04
N GLY A 7 51.27 -5.82 -19.88
CA GLY A 7 50.27 -5.50 -20.94
C GLY A 7 48.76 -5.78 -20.75
N GLY A 8 47.95 -4.72 -20.97
CA GLY A 8 46.57 -4.70 -21.55
C GLY A 8 45.39 -4.84 -20.59
N ASP A 9 44.25 -4.17 -20.70
CA ASP A 9 43.75 -3.09 -21.57
C ASP A 9 42.52 -2.48 -20.85
N GLY A 10 42.54 -1.18 -20.56
CA GLY A 10 41.39 -0.42 -20.10
C GLY A 10 40.98 0.53 -21.21
N ALA A 11 39.89 0.22 -21.91
CA ALA A 11 39.34 1.09 -22.94
C ALA A 11 38.35 2.07 -22.30
N ASP A 12 38.88 3.20 -21.83
CA ASP A 12 38.14 4.44 -21.64
C ASP A 12 38.03 5.13 -23.00
N LEU A 13 36.81 5.42 -23.46
CA LEU A 13 36.57 6.26 -24.64
C LEU A 13 35.78 7.49 -24.23
N GLY A 14 36.42 8.65 -24.29
CA GLY A 14 35.79 9.95 -24.12
C GLY A 14 36.15 10.93 -25.24
N SER A 15 35.27 11.95 -25.36
CA SER A 15 35.42 13.26 -26.03
C SER A 15 34.85 13.37 -27.46
N ALA A 16 34.08 14.38 -27.90
CA ALA A 16 33.51 15.58 -27.26
C ALA A 16 32.46 16.27 -28.18
N ALA A 17 31.59 17.08 -27.55
CA ALA A 17 30.92 18.32 -27.99
C ALA A 17 29.64 18.28 -28.87
N ALA A 18 28.48 18.58 -28.24
CA ALA A 18 27.63 19.74 -28.54
C ALA A 18 26.54 19.87 -27.45
N GLY A 19 26.35 21.08 -26.90
CA GLY A 19 25.43 21.35 -25.79
C GLY A 19 23.94 21.20 -26.15
N GLY A 20 23.25 20.41 -25.35
CA GLY A 20 21.80 20.23 -25.29
C GLY A 20 21.41 19.80 -23.87
N PRO A 21 20.14 19.92 -23.45
CA PRO A 21 19.75 19.73 -22.06
C PRO A 21 20.17 18.34 -21.58
N THR A 22 20.73 18.27 -20.37
CA THR A 22 21.26 17.07 -19.73
C THR A 22 20.21 15.95 -19.73
N GLY A 23 20.30 15.06 -20.71
CA GLY A 23 19.57 13.80 -20.70
C GLY A 23 20.06 12.99 -19.50
N HIS A 24 19.16 12.74 -18.55
CA HIS A 24 19.40 11.70 -17.54
C HIS A 24 19.57 10.38 -18.29
N SER A 25 20.81 9.88 -18.35
CA SER A 25 21.03 8.48 -18.71
C SER A 25 20.46 7.66 -17.56
N PRO A 26 19.53 6.71 -17.80
CA PRO A 26 18.93 5.94 -16.72
C PRO A 26 20.05 5.24 -15.95
N ALA A 27 20.06 5.41 -14.63
CA ALA A 27 21.02 4.73 -13.78
C ALA A 27 20.83 3.20 -13.93
N PRO A 28 21.92 2.41 -14.02
CA PRO A 28 21.79 0.97 -14.18
C PRO A 28 21.09 0.37 -12.95
N VAL A 29 20.05 -0.43 -13.18
CA VAL A 29 19.36 -1.19 -12.13
C VAL A 29 20.28 -2.30 -11.63
N ARG A 30 20.49 -2.38 -10.31
CA ARG A 30 21.33 -3.41 -9.69
C ARG A 30 20.64 -4.05 -8.49
N VAL A 31 20.90 -5.33 -8.31
CA VAL A 31 20.50 -6.10 -7.14
C VAL A 31 21.74 -6.75 -6.54
N LEU A 32 22.02 -6.44 -5.28
CA LEU A 32 23.14 -6.95 -4.52
C LEU A 32 22.62 -7.94 -3.48
N LEU A 33 23.21 -9.13 -3.46
CA LEU A 33 22.83 -10.23 -2.58
C LEU A 33 24.01 -10.63 -1.70
N ALA A 34 23.78 -10.81 -0.41
CA ALA A 34 24.78 -11.33 0.52
C ALA A 34 24.20 -12.36 1.49
N GLY A 35 25.11 -13.07 2.16
CA GLY A 35 24.83 -14.14 3.11
C GLY A 35 24.60 -15.48 2.42
N GLU A 36 25.53 -16.41 2.59
CA GLU A 36 25.34 -17.81 2.17
C GLU A 36 24.71 -18.62 3.33
N PRO A 37 23.86 -19.63 3.04
CA PRO A 37 23.50 -20.17 1.71
C PRO A 37 22.38 -19.41 0.97
N PHE A 38 21.85 -18.33 1.55
CA PHE A 38 20.71 -17.57 1.00
C PHE A 38 20.99 -16.99 -0.39
N ALA A 39 22.10 -16.26 -0.57
CA ALA A 39 22.45 -15.65 -1.84
C ALA A 39 22.70 -16.70 -2.94
N GLY A 40 23.30 -17.85 -2.60
CA GLY A 40 23.42 -18.98 -3.52
C GLY A 40 22.07 -19.57 -3.92
N ALA A 41 21.12 -19.69 -2.99
CA ALA A 41 19.75 -20.13 -3.31
C ALA A 41 19.02 -19.16 -4.23
N ALA A 42 19.12 -17.85 -3.95
CA ALA A 42 18.53 -16.80 -4.76
C ALA A 42 19.00 -16.86 -6.22
N ARG A 43 20.33 -16.99 -6.44
CA ARG A 43 20.91 -17.11 -7.79
C ARG A 43 20.48 -18.38 -8.52
N ARG A 44 20.31 -19.51 -7.81
CA ARG A 44 19.79 -20.75 -8.42
C ARG A 44 18.36 -20.58 -8.91
N ILE A 45 17.48 -20.01 -8.09
CA ILE A 45 16.09 -19.75 -8.46
C ILE A 45 16.03 -18.76 -9.65
N ALA A 46 16.88 -17.71 -9.65
CA ALA A 46 16.97 -16.78 -10.77
C ALA A 46 17.36 -17.49 -12.08
N ALA A 47 18.34 -18.42 -12.03
CA ALA A 47 18.75 -19.20 -13.18
C ALA A 47 17.66 -20.18 -13.67
N GLU A 48 16.88 -20.77 -12.75
CA GLU A 48 15.71 -21.60 -13.08
C GLU A 48 14.64 -20.79 -13.80
N LEU A 49 14.28 -19.62 -13.27
CA LEU A 49 13.33 -18.69 -13.90
C LEU A 49 13.79 -18.25 -15.29
N ALA A 50 15.08 -17.94 -15.46
CA ALA A 50 15.65 -17.59 -16.76
C ALA A 50 15.56 -18.78 -17.73
N GLY A 51 15.89 -19.99 -17.29
CA GLY A 51 15.78 -21.22 -18.10
C GLY A 51 14.35 -21.55 -18.53
N GLU A 52 13.35 -21.15 -17.74
CA GLU A 52 11.93 -21.26 -18.04
C GLU A 52 11.39 -20.15 -18.97
N THR A 53 12.24 -19.20 -19.38
CA THR A 53 11.89 -18.05 -20.22
C THR A 53 10.79 -17.15 -19.65
N VAL A 54 10.71 -17.03 -18.32
CA VAL A 54 9.60 -16.32 -17.67
C VAL A 54 9.68 -14.81 -17.85
N ALA A 55 10.88 -14.24 -18.00
CA ALA A 55 11.06 -12.79 -18.06
C ALA A 55 10.54 -12.22 -19.38
N SER A 56 10.87 -12.85 -20.50
CA SER A 56 10.36 -12.45 -21.81
C SER A 56 8.85 -12.65 -21.93
N ARG A 57 8.34 -13.79 -21.45
CA ARG A 57 6.89 -14.08 -21.44
C ARG A 57 6.10 -13.11 -20.58
N LEU A 58 6.64 -12.73 -19.42
CA LEU A 58 6.05 -11.68 -18.58
C LEU A 58 6.02 -10.34 -19.31
N ALA A 59 7.11 -9.95 -19.97
CA ALA A 59 7.18 -8.71 -20.74
C ALA A 59 6.17 -8.66 -21.90
N ASP A 60 5.84 -9.82 -22.47
CA ASP A 60 4.79 -9.99 -23.48
C ASP A 60 3.36 -10.08 -22.89
N GLY A 61 3.23 -10.04 -21.56
CA GLY A 61 1.95 -10.11 -20.86
C GLY A 61 1.29 -11.50 -20.91
N ASP A 62 2.08 -12.57 -21.06
CA ASP A 62 1.58 -13.95 -21.14
C ASP A 62 0.95 -14.40 -19.79
N PRO A 63 -0.39 -14.59 -19.73
CA PRO A 63 -1.08 -14.94 -18.50
C PRO A 63 -0.70 -16.35 -18.00
N SER A 64 -0.20 -17.23 -18.86
CA SER A 64 0.21 -18.57 -18.44
C SER A 64 1.47 -18.57 -17.57
N VAL A 65 2.10 -17.40 -17.34
CA VAL A 65 3.11 -17.23 -16.30
C VAL A 65 2.53 -17.51 -14.90
N TRP A 66 1.25 -17.20 -14.65
CA TRP A 66 0.56 -17.47 -13.37
C TRP A 66 -0.73 -18.29 -13.53
N GLY A 67 -1.05 -18.74 -14.74
CA GLY A 67 -2.28 -19.49 -15.02
C GLY A 67 -3.54 -18.64 -14.86
N SER A 68 -4.59 -19.20 -14.28
CA SER A 68 -5.89 -18.54 -14.17
C SER A 68 -5.89 -17.28 -13.30
N ALA A 69 -4.94 -17.16 -12.36
CA ALA A 69 -4.81 -15.98 -11.50
C ALA A 69 -4.54 -14.69 -12.31
N ALA A 70 -3.81 -14.80 -13.43
CA ALA A 70 -3.46 -13.67 -14.29
C ALA A 70 -4.49 -13.36 -15.39
N ALA A 71 -5.61 -14.08 -15.46
CA ALA A 71 -6.61 -13.87 -16.51
C ALA A 71 -7.16 -12.43 -16.46
N GLY A 72 -6.88 -11.66 -17.51
CA GLY A 72 -7.26 -10.24 -17.58
C GLY A 72 -6.54 -9.36 -16.55
N ARG A 73 -5.32 -9.72 -16.13
CA ARG A 73 -4.55 -9.02 -15.08
C ARG A 73 -3.09 -8.78 -15.46
N THR A 74 -2.73 -8.86 -16.73
CA THR A 74 -1.35 -8.71 -17.22
C THR A 74 -1.05 -7.34 -17.81
N GLY A 75 -2.02 -6.42 -17.83
CA GLY A 75 -1.84 -5.09 -18.40
C GLY A 75 -0.68 -4.32 -17.76
N TRP A 76 -0.39 -4.55 -16.48
CA TRP A 76 0.64 -3.82 -15.76
C TRP A 76 2.06 -4.00 -16.32
N THR A 77 2.36 -5.08 -17.05
CA THR A 77 3.72 -5.43 -17.50
C THR A 77 4.30 -4.48 -18.57
N ALA A 78 3.44 -3.70 -19.23
CA ALA A 78 3.83 -2.67 -20.19
C ALA A 78 3.26 -1.28 -19.83
N LEU A 79 2.85 -1.10 -18.57
CA LEU A 79 2.11 0.08 -18.13
C LEU A 79 2.95 1.35 -18.25
N ALA A 80 4.26 1.32 -17.94
CA ALA A 80 5.09 2.52 -18.07
C ALA A 80 5.16 2.98 -19.53
N ARG A 81 5.29 2.05 -20.48
CA ARG A 81 5.26 2.37 -21.92
C ARG A 81 3.93 2.98 -22.34
N ARG A 82 2.81 2.36 -21.93
CA ARG A 82 1.46 2.82 -22.30
C ARG A 82 1.11 4.17 -21.66
N SER A 83 1.65 4.47 -20.49
CA SER A 83 1.41 5.71 -19.75
C SER A 83 2.22 6.91 -20.24
N ARG A 84 3.17 6.76 -21.17
CA ARG A 84 3.97 7.89 -21.72
C ARG A 84 3.13 9.11 -22.14
N PRO A 85 1.98 8.97 -22.83
CA PRO A 85 1.16 10.13 -23.21
C PRO A 85 0.58 10.88 -22.00
N LEU A 86 0.39 10.23 -20.84
CA LEU A 86 -0.16 10.85 -19.64
C LEU A 86 0.73 11.99 -19.12
N ALA A 87 2.04 11.94 -19.34
CA ALA A 87 2.94 13.02 -18.90
C ALA A 87 2.51 14.38 -19.47
N GLY A 88 2.19 14.43 -20.76
CA GLY A 88 1.71 15.65 -21.43
C GLY A 88 0.31 16.05 -20.99
N GLN A 89 -0.59 15.08 -20.81
CA GLN A 89 -1.96 15.31 -20.34
C GLN A 89 -1.98 15.89 -18.92
N VAL A 90 -1.19 15.32 -18.00
CA VAL A 90 -1.10 15.78 -16.61
C VAL A 90 -0.47 17.17 -16.53
N ALA A 91 0.56 17.45 -17.33
CA ALA A 91 1.16 18.79 -17.41
C ALA A 91 0.13 19.84 -17.87
N ALA A 92 -0.66 19.54 -18.91
CA ALA A 92 -1.70 20.43 -19.42
C ALA A 92 -2.83 20.65 -18.39
N LEU A 93 -3.26 19.59 -17.68
CA LEU A 93 -4.26 19.71 -16.62
C LEU A 93 -3.75 20.55 -15.45
N ARG A 94 -2.51 20.32 -15.01
CA ARG A 94 -1.87 21.11 -13.96
C ARG A 94 -1.80 22.59 -14.32
N GLU A 95 -1.42 22.92 -15.55
CA GLU A 95 -1.40 24.32 -16.03
C GLU A 95 -2.81 24.92 -16.04
N ARG A 96 -3.80 24.19 -16.57
CA ARG A 96 -5.21 24.62 -16.55
C ARG A 96 -5.70 24.94 -15.14
N PHE A 97 -5.43 24.06 -14.17
CA PHE A 97 -5.87 24.28 -12.79
C PHE A 97 -5.10 25.41 -12.11
N ALA A 98 -3.79 25.54 -12.36
CA ALA A 98 -2.99 26.64 -11.84
C ALA A 98 -3.49 28.01 -12.32
N VAL A 99 -3.89 28.13 -13.59
CA VAL A 99 -4.53 29.36 -14.12
C VAL A 99 -5.85 29.67 -13.41
N ALA A 100 -6.58 28.64 -12.99
CA ALA A 100 -7.80 28.77 -12.21
C ALA A 100 -7.56 29.00 -10.70
N GLY A 101 -6.30 29.13 -10.25
CA GLY A 101 -5.92 29.28 -8.84
C GLY A 101 -5.87 27.98 -8.04
N ALA A 102 -6.20 26.83 -8.65
CA ALA A 102 -6.26 25.54 -7.98
C ALA A 102 -4.93 24.79 -8.14
N HIS A 103 -4.31 24.44 -7.01
CA HIS A 103 -2.96 23.88 -6.99
C HIS A 103 -2.69 22.93 -5.81
N ARG A 104 -3.63 22.83 -4.87
CA ARG A 104 -3.71 21.75 -3.88
C ARG A 104 -4.48 20.59 -4.49
N VAL A 105 -4.03 19.35 -4.29
CA VAL A 105 -4.74 18.16 -4.76
C VAL A 105 -5.32 17.42 -3.56
N LEU A 106 -6.64 17.22 -3.59
CA LEU A 106 -7.34 16.32 -2.68
C LEU A 106 -7.77 15.08 -3.46
N LEU A 107 -7.10 13.96 -3.19
CA LEU A 107 -7.43 12.65 -3.75
C LEU A 107 -8.41 11.94 -2.83
N VAL A 108 -9.54 11.51 -3.36
CA VAL A 108 -10.43 10.52 -2.74
C VAL A 108 -10.37 9.28 -3.62
N GLY A 109 -9.95 8.14 -3.07
CA GLY A 109 -9.84 6.94 -3.87
C GLY A 109 -9.72 5.66 -3.09
N THR A 110 -9.69 4.54 -3.80
CA THR A 110 -9.47 3.24 -3.17
C THR A 110 -8.08 3.17 -2.51
N PRO A 111 -7.85 2.26 -1.56
CA PRO A 111 -6.58 2.20 -0.85
C PRO A 111 -5.38 1.90 -1.77
N ASP A 112 -5.58 1.09 -2.81
CA ASP A 112 -4.56 0.84 -3.83
C ASP A 112 -4.27 2.11 -4.67
N ALA A 113 -5.29 2.92 -4.99
CA ALA A 113 -5.12 4.19 -5.72
C ALA A 113 -4.36 5.23 -4.89
N VAL A 114 -4.70 5.36 -3.60
CA VAL A 114 -4.03 6.27 -2.68
C VAL A 114 -2.58 5.85 -2.42
N SER A 115 -2.34 4.54 -2.26
CA SER A 115 -0.98 3.98 -2.15
C SER A 115 -0.14 4.27 -3.39
N ALA A 116 -0.70 4.04 -4.59
CA ALA A 116 -0.06 4.36 -5.87
C ALA A 116 0.30 5.85 -6.00
N ALA A 117 -0.63 6.75 -5.68
CA ALA A 117 -0.41 8.19 -5.74
C ALA A 117 0.66 8.66 -4.74
N ARG A 118 0.59 8.19 -3.50
CA ARG A 118 1.57 8.51 -2.46
C ARG A 118 2.96 7.98 -2.82
N LEU A 119 3.05 6.79 -3.41
CA LEU A 119 4.32 6.22 -3.90
C LEU A 119 4.95 7.13 -4.95
N VAL A 120 4.21 7.54 -5.97
CA VAL A 120 4.73 8.41 -7.03
C VAL A 120 5.14 9.77 -6.46
N ALA A 121 4.30 10.36 -5.60
CA ALA A 121 4.57 11.64 -4.96
C ALA A 121 5.86 11.61 -4.10
N ALA A 122 6.10 10.51 -3.37
CA ALA A 122 7.25 10.38 -2.48
C ALA A 122 8.62 10.42 -3.19
N HIS A 123 8.66 10.16 -4.50
CA HIS A 123 9.89 10.23 -5.30
C HIS A 123 10.19 11.62 -5.86
N SER A 124 9.34 12.60 -5.58
CA SER A 124 9.49 13.98 -6.06
C SER A 124 9.39 14.93 -4.86
N PRO A 125 10.50 15.56 -4.43
CA PRO A 125 10.54 16.39 -3.22
C PRO A 125 9.63 17.63 -3.29
N ASP A 126 9.27 18.07 -4.50
CA ASP A 126 8.37 19.20 -4.73
C ASP A 126 6.87 18.86 -4.54
N THR A 127 6.53 17.59 -4.35
CA THR A 127 5.14 17.09 -4.25
C THR A 127 4.54 17.28 -2.86
N THR A 128 4.45 18.54 -2.42
CA THR A 128 4.01 18.91 -1.06
C THR A 128 2.50 19.14 -0.93
N ARG A 129 1.76 19.00 -2.04
CA ARG A 129 0.37 19.47 -2.16
C ARG A 129 -0.67 18.37 -2.32
N LEU A 130 -0.30 17.11 -2.09
CA LEU A 130 -1.20 15.96 -2.16
C LEU A 130 -1.74 15.62 -0.77
N THR A 131 -3.03 15.83 -0.55
CA THR A 131 -3.80 15.19 0.53
C THR A 131 -4.58 14.04 -0.07
N ALA A 132 -4.58 12.87 0.57
CA ALA A 132 -5.19 11.66 0.02
C ALA A 132 -6.02 10.92 1.08
N LEU A 133 -7.23 10.51 0.71
CA LEU A 133 -8.22 9.84 1.54
C LEU A 133 -8.58 8.49 0.92
N ASP A 134 -8.36 7.40 1.67
CA ASP A 134 -8.76 6.02 1.35
C ASP A 134 -9.70 5.39 2.38
N SER A 135 -10.16 6.20 3.35
CA SER A 135 -10.99 5.77 4.46
C SER A 135 -12.18 6.71 4.68
N ALA A 136 -13.26 6.18 5.23
CA ALA A 136 -14.39 6.95 5.75
C ALA A 136 -14.15 7.49 7.18
N ASP A 137 -12.92 7.47 7.70
CA ASP A 137 -12.60 8.04 9.02
C ASP A 137 -12.98 9.54 9.06
N PRO A 138 -13.94 9.94 9.92
CA PRO A 138 -14.35 11.34 10.00
C PRO A 138 -13.22 12.30 10.39
N VAL A 139 -12.21 11.84 11.14
CA VAL A 139 -11.06 12.67 11.53
C VAL A 139 -10.23 13.00 10.28
N GLN A 140 -9.86 12.00 9.49
CA GLN A 140 -9.13 12.21 8.23
C GLN A 140 -9.88 13.12 7.26
N VAL A 141 -11.20 12.90 7.12
CA VAL A 141 -12.04 13.72 6.23
C VAL A 141 -12.09 15.17 6.72
N ALA A 142 -12.27 15.39 8.02
CA ALA A 142 -12.29 16.74 8.60
C ALA A 142 -10.93 17.45 8.45
N GLU A 143 -9.82 16.76 8.72
CA GLU A 143 -8.47 17.31 8.55
C GLU A 143 -8.19 17.67 7.08
N ALA A 144 -8.56 16.80 6.14
CA ALA A 144 -8.42 17.07 4.72
C ALA A 144 -9.24 18.27 4.23
N LEU A 145 -10.30 18.64 4.96
CA LEU A 145 -11.17 19.80 4.67
C LEU A 145 -10.76 21.07 5.44
N SER A 146 -9.75 21.01 6.31
CA SER A 146 -9.31 22.17 7.12
C SER A 146 -8.39 23.17 6.39
N GLY A 147 -8.05 22.90 5.12
CA GLY A 147 -7.08 23.67 4.32
C GLY A 147 -7.67 24.75 3.40
N ALA A 148 -6.86 25.18 2.42
CA ALA A 148 -7.28 26.11 1.36
C ALA A 148 -8.19 25.42 0.33
N LEU A 149 -9.48 25.34 0.66
CA LEU A 149 -10.51 24.68 -0.15
C LEU A 149 -10.70 25.37 -1.51
N ASP A 150 -10.58 26.69 -1.56
CA ASP A 150 -10.67 27.51 -2.76
C ASP A 150 -9.52 27.28 -3.76
N GLU A 151 -8.41 26.71 -3.29
CA GLU A 151 -7.23 26.35 -4.09
C GLU A 151 -7.18 24.85 -4.43
N THR A 152 -8.25 24.09 -4.15
CA THR A 152 -8.25 22.62 -4.26
C THR A 152 -8.75 22.10 -5.61
N VAL A 153 -8.02 21.13 -6.17
CA VAL A 153 -8.41 20.22 -7.26
C VAL A 153 -8.87 18.91 -6.61
N LEU A 154 -10.07 18.45 -6.96
CA LEU A 154 -10.59 17.18 -6.50
C LEU A 154 -10.23 16.08 -7.51
N VAL A 155 -9.55 15.04 -7.05
CA VAL A 155 -9.31 13.82 -7.85
C VAL A 155 -10.11 12.68 -7.21
N VAL A 156 -10.99 12.05 -7.98
CA VAL A 156 -11.74 10.86 -7.57
C VAL A 156 -11.16 9.66 -8.31
N ALA A 157 -10.54 8.72 -7.59
CA ALA A 157 -9.92 7.54 -8.16
C ALA A 157 -10.62 6.25 -7.69
N ASP A 158 -11.56 5.79 -8.50
CA ASP A 158 -12.35 4.59 -8.26
C ASP A 158 -12.46 3.82 -9.58
N PRO A 159 -11.76 2.67 -9.72
CA PRO A 159 -11.76 1.90 -10.96
C PRO A 159 -13.16 1.48 -11.43
N ALA A 160 -13.97 0.90 -10.55
CA ALA A 160 -15.30 0.42 -10.89
C ALA A 160 -16.34 1.56 -10.89
N GLY A 161 -16.03 2.65 -10.18
CA GLY A 161 -16.88 3.83 -10.05
C GLY A 161 -18.09 3.63 -9.13
N ASP A 162 -18.10 2.54 -8.35
CA ASP A 162 -19.17 2.15 -7.44
C ASP A 162 -18.66 1.76 -6.03
N ASP A 163 -17.42 2.10 -5.67
CA ASP A 163 -16.90 1.83 -4.32
C ASP A 163 -17.69 2.66 -3.29
N PRO A 164 -18.33 2.02 -2.29
CA PRO A 164 -19.23 2.71 -1.37
C PRO A 164 -18.51 3.72 -0.47
N VAL A 165 -17.23 3.49 -0.17
CA VAL A 165 -16.42 4.37 0.68
C VAL A 165 -15.95 5.56 -0.11
N VAL A 166 -15.44 5.33 -1.32
CA VAL A 166 -15.09 6.43 -2.23
C VAL A 166 -16.31 7.28 -2.52
N GLY A 167 -17.47 6.67 -2.80
CA GLY A 167 -18.73 7.37 -3.03
C GLY A 167 -19.15 8.25 -1.85
N ALA A 168 -19.18 7.71 -0.63
CA ALA A 168 -19.58 8.44 0.57
C ALA A 168 -18.61 9.61 0.91
N VAL A 169 -17.30 9.36 0.81
CA VAL A 169 -16.28 10.39 1.09
C VAL A 169 -16.30 11.46 -0.01
N ARG A 170 -16.36 11.07 -1.28
CA ARG A 170 -16.51 11.99 -2.43
C ARG A 170 -17.70 12.89 -2.23
N HIS A 171 -18.86 12.33 -1.88
CA HIS A 171 -20.07 13.10 -1.67
C HIS A 171 -19.88 14.19 -0.61
N THR A 172 -19.33 13.81 0.55
CA THR A 172 -19.08 14.72 1.67
C THR A 172 -18.09 15.82 1.29
N VAL A 173 -16.95 15.45 0.68
CA VAL A 173 -15.91 16.39 0.25
C VAL A 173 -16.42 17.33 -0.83
N ALA A 174 -17.15 16.81 -1.82
CA ALA A 174 -17.69 17.59 -2.93
C ALA A 174 -18.73 18.61 -2.45
N ALA A 175 -19.58 18.25 -1.48
CA ALA A 175 -20.53 19.20 -0.89
C ALA A 175 -19.82 20.39 -0.25
N VAL A 176 -18.80 20.14 0.57
CA VAL A 176 -18.03 21.20 1.26
C VAL A 176 -17.25 22.06 0.26
N LEU A 177 -16.61 21.46 -0.75
CA LEU A 177 -15.92 22.22 -1.79
C LEU A 177 -16.90 23.04 -2.65
N ALA A 178 -18.09 22.51 -2.96
CA ALA A 178 -19.10 23.21 -3.74
C ALA A 178 -19.66 24.43 -2.98
N ASP A 179 -19.80 24.34 -1.65
CA ASP A 179 -20.20 25.48 -0.82
C ASP A 179 -19.15 26.61 -0.85
N GLU A 180 -17.87 26.26 -0.94
CA GLU A 180 -16.76 27.23 -0.99
C GLU A 180 -16.61 27.88 -2.37
N VAL A 181 -16.53 27.10 -3.45
CA VAL A 181 -16.18 27.62 -4.80
C VAL A 181 -17.36 27.67 -5.77
N GLY A 182 -18.49 27.08 -5.41
CA GLY A 182 -19.65 26.88 -6.29
C GLY A 182 -19.53 25.60 -7.14
N PRO A 183 -20.68 24.99 -7.52
CA PRO A 183 -20.72 23.69 -8.19
C PRO A 183 -20.02 23.68 -9.56
N ALA A 184 -20.23 24.71 -10.37
CA ALA A 184 -19.59 24.79 -11.70
C ALA A 184 -18.07 24.93 -11.61
N ALA A 185 -17.55 25.68 -10.62
CA ALA A 185 -16.11 25.81 -10.41
C ALA A 185 -15.51 24.49 -9.88
N LEU A 186 -16.22 23.79 -9.00
CA LEU A 186 -15.82 22.45 -8.54
C LEU A 186 -15.76 21.47 -9.71
N ALA A 187 -16.79 21.39 -10.55
CA ALA A 187 -16.81 20.52 -11.73
C ALA A 187 -15.61 20.82 -12.65
N ALA A 188 -15.36 22.09 -12.95
CA ALA A 188 -14.23 22.52 -13.77
C ALA A 188 -12.84 22.20 -13.18
N ARG A 189 -12.77 21.83 -11.90
CA ARG A 189 -11.57 21.47 -11.12
C ARG A 189 -11.60 20.02 -10.61
N THR A 190 -12.48 19.18 -11.15
CA THR A 190 -12.59 17.76 -10.77
C THR A 190 -12.02 16.85 -11.86
N VAL A 191 -11.26 15.84 -11.44
CA VAL A 191 -10.76 14.78 -12.30
C VAL A 191 -11.24 13.42 -11.78
N HIS A 192 -11.94 12.67 -12.62
CA HIS A 192 -12.26 11.26 -12.35
C HIS A 192 -11.20 10.37 -13.00
N VAL A 193 -10.70 9.39 -12.24
CA VAL A 193 -9.79 8.34 -12.70
C VAL A 193 -10.51 7.01 -12.52
N THR A 194 -10.98 6.42 -13.62
CA THR A 194 -11.95 5.31 -13.61
C THR A 194 -11.82 4.41 -14.85
N GLU A 195 -12.43 3.22 -14.83
CA GLU A 195 -12.49 2.33 -16.00
C GLU A 195 -13.53 2.82 -17.03
N PRO A 196 -13.31 2.56 -18.34
CA PRO A 196 -14.31 2.82 -19.37
C PRO A 196 -15.65 2.13 -19.08
N GLY A 197 -16.75 2.88 -19.19
CA GLY A 197 -18.11 2.39 -18.95
C GLY A 197 -18.55 2.33 -17.48
N SER A 198 -17.70 2.72 -16.54
CA SER A 198 -18.06 2.91 -15.12
C SER A 198 -19.03 4.10 -14.92
N PRO A 199 -19.73 4.19 -13.78
CA PRO A 199 -20.58 5.36 -13.48
C PRO A 199 -19.84 6.70 -13.47
N LEU A 200 -18.52 6.70 -13.21
CA LEU A 200 -17.69 7.90 -13.22
C LEU A 200 -17.17 8.27 -14.61
N ASP A 201 -17.30 7.39 -15.61
CA ASP A 201 -16.90 7.60 -17.01
C ASP A 201 -17.93 8.44 -17.79
N THR A 202 -18.42 9.50 -17.15
CA THR A 202 -19.30 10.48 -17.76
C THR A 202 -18.83 11.86 -17.32
N PRO A 203 -18.20 12.64 -18.22
CA PRO A 203 -17.78 13.98 -17.88
C PRO A 203 -19.02 14.85 -17.63
N ASP A 204 -18.94 15.67 -16.59
CA ASP A 204 -19.94 16.70 -16.31
C ASP A 204 -19.87 17.79 -17.41
N PRO A 205 -21.01 18.27 -17.95
CA PRO A 205 -21.04 19.40 -18.88
C PRO A 205 -20.31 20.65 -18.36
N ASP A 206 -20.22 20.82 -17.04
CA ASP A 206 -19.58 21.96 -16.39
C ASP A 206 -18.04 21.82 -16.27
N GLY A 207 -17.47 20.72 -16.78
CA GLY A 207 -16.04 20.67 -17.12
C GLY A 207 -15.19 19.65 -16.35
N THR A 208 -15.80 18.66 -15.71
CA THR A 208 -15.12 17.51 -15.10
C THR A 208 -14.33 16.74 -16.16
N VAL A 209 -13.09 16.39 -15.84
CA VAL A 209 -12.21 15.62 -16.74
C VAL A 209 -12.25 14.16 -16.33
N VAL A 210 -12.41 13.26 -17.31
CA VAL A 210 -12.25 11.82 -17.10
C VAL A 210 -10.91 11.38 -17.67
N VAL A 211 -10.13 10.65 -16.88
CA VAL A 211 -8.92 9.95 -17.31
C VAL A 211 -9.16 8.45 -17.12
N THR A 212 -9.26 7.74 -18.24
CA THR A 212 -9.55 6.30 -18.23
C THR A 212 -8.33 5.47 -17.83
N LEU A 213 -8.56 4.39 -17.09
CA LEU A 213 -7.55 3.36 -16.79
C LEU A 213 -7.78 2.05 -17.55
N ASP A 214 -6.73 1.23 -17.59
CA ASP A 214 -6.77 -0.09 -18.22
C ASP A 214 -7.36 -1.11 -17.24
N ALA A 215 -8.52 -1.70 -17.56
CA ALA A 215 -9.23 -2.66 -16.68
C ALA A 215 -8.44 -3.96 -16.41
N ASP A 216 -7.42 -4.25 -17.20
CA ASP A 216 -6.54 -5.40 -17.01
C ASP A 216 -5.31 -5.13 -16.13
N VAL A 217 -5.28 -3.97 -15.46
CA VAL A 217 -4.24 -3.57 -14.52
C VAL A 217 -4.77 -3.70 -13.09
N PRO A 218 -4.28 -4.65 -12.29
CA PRO A 218 -4.66 -4.74 -10.88
C PRO A 218 -4.19 -3.50 -10.11
N GLY A 219 -5.01 -3.00 -9.19
CA GLY A 219 -4.80 -1.72 -8.49
C GLY A 219 -3.38 -1.54 -7.90
N ARG A 220 -2.90 -2.52 -7.13
CA ARG A 220 -1.54 -2.52 -6.54
C ARG A 220 -0.38 -2.48 -7.54
N PHE A 221 -0.63 -2.87 -8.79
CA PHE A 221 0.33 -2.78 -9.90
C PHE A 221 0.15 -1.49 -10.74
N GLY A 222 -0.82 -0.63 -10.40
CA GLY A 222 -1.21 0.56 -11.16
C GLY A 222 -0.40 1.83 -10.90
N ALA A 223 0.70 1.78 -10.13
CA ALA A 223 1.46 2.98 -9.75
C ALA A 223 1.99 3.80 -10.93
N LEU A 224 2.41 3.13 -12.01
CA LEU A 224 2.88 3.78 -13.25
C LEU A 224 1.74 4.07 -14.24
N GLY A 225 0.49 3.95 -13.80
CA GLY A 225 -0.73 4.25 -14.57
C GLY A 225 -1.43 5.52 -14.08
N PRO A 226 -2.66 5.79 -14.59
CA PRO A 226 -3.45 6.94 -14.17
C PRO A 226 -3.63 7.08 -12.65
N LEU A 227 -3.82 5.96 -11.93
CA LEU A 227 -4.04 5.93 -10.48
C LEU A 227 -2.89 6.60 -9.70
N GLY A 228 -1.64 6.35 -10.09
CA GLY A 228 -0.48 6.98 -9.44
C GLY A 228 -0.11 8.32 -10.06
N LEU A 229 -0.06 8.39 -11.41
CA LEU A 229 0.54 9.51 -12.13
C LEU A 229 -0.34 10.77 -12.15
N VAL A 230 -1.66 10.63 -12.24
CA VAL A 230 -2.57 11.78 -12.30
C VAL A 230 -2.57 12.56 -10.99
N PRO A 231 -2.95 11.99 -9.83
CA PRO A 231 -2.97 12.76 -8.58
C PRO A 231 -1.58 13.28 -8.19
N ALA A 232 -0.53 12.46 -8.31
CA ALA A 232 0.82 12.88 -7.95
C ALA A 232 1.37 13.96 -8.89
N GLY A 233 1.17 13.84 -10.20
CA GLY A 233 1.65 14.83 -11.15
C GLY A 233 0.88 16.15 -11.09
N LEU A 234 -0.42 16.12 -10.81
CA LEU A 234 -1.19 17.34 -10.49
C LEU A 234 -0.66 18.03 -9.23
N ALA A 235 -0.20 17.23 -8.25
CA ALA A 235 0.44 17.73 -7.03
C ALA A 235 1.91 18.17 -7.23
N GLY A 236 2.47 17.98 -8.42
CA GLY A 236 3.79 18.49 -8.80
C GLY A 236 4.86 17.45 -9.07
N ALA A 237 4.57 16.14 -8.98
CA ALA A 237 5.56 15.09 -9.23
C ALA A 237 6.07 15.11 -10.68
N ASP A 238 7.35 14.76 -10.87
CA ASP A 238 7.97 14.64 -12.21
C ASP A 238 7.57 13.32 -12.89
N VAL A 239 6.36 13.30 -13.45
CA VAL A 239 5.82 12.15 -14.19
C VAL A 239 6.70 11.80 -15.39
N ALA A 240 7.26 12.80 -16.08
CA ALA A 240 8.06 12.57 -17.27
C ALA A 240 9.40 11.91 -16.91
N GLY A 241 10.10 12.41 -15.89
CA GLY A 241 11.33 11.82 -15.36
C GLY A 241 11.11 10.41 -14.83
N LEU A 242 10.04 10.19 -14.06
CA LEU A 242 9.68 8.85 -13.56
C LEU A 242 9.51 7.84 -14.70
N LEU A 243 8.75 8.19 -15.74
CA LEU A 243 8.54 7.31 -16.90
C LEU A 243 9.77 7.16 -17.79
N ALA A 244 10.66 8.15 -17.81
CA ALA A 244 11.94 8.07 -18.52
C ALA A 244 12.86 6.99 -17.95
N ASP A 245 12.80 6.75 -16.63
CA ASP A 245 13.52 5.65 -15.97
C ASP A 245 12.80 4.31 -16.08
N ALA A 246 11.47 4.31 -15.93
CA ALA A 246 10.67 3.09 -15.89
C ALA A 246 10.65 2.34 -17.24
N VAL A 247 10.49 3.06 -18.35
CA VAL A 247 10.30 2.40 -19.66
C VAL A 247 11.53 1.62 -20.15
N PRO A 248 12.75 2.18 -20.12
CA PRO A 248 13.94 1.40 -20.48
C PRO A 248 14.13 0.20 -19.54
N THR A 249 13.74 0.34 -18.27
CA THR A 249 13.82 -0.74 -17.28
C THR A 249 12.88 -1.90 -17.63
N GLU A 250 11.63 -1.63 -18.02
CA GLU A 250 10.73 -2.69 -18.51
C GLU A 250 11.35 -3.49 -19.66
N GLN A 251 12.06 -2.83 -20.58
CA GLN A 251 12.72 -3.49 -21.71
C GLN A 251 13.95 -4.29 -21.28
N ALA A 252 14.77 -3.74 -20.38
CA ALA A 252 15.96 -4.40 -19.88
C ALA A 252 15.63 -5.67 -19.07
N LEU A 253 14.56 -5.62 -18.27
CA LEU A 253 14.12 -6.72 -17.42
C LEU A 253 13.39 -7.83 -18.20
N ALA A 254 13.17 -7.68 -19.50
CA ALA A 254 12.58 -8.71 -20.37
C ALA A 254 13.57 -9.83 -20.77
N ALA A 255 14.86 -9.64 -20.50
CA ALA A 255 15.89 -10.63 -20.86
C ALA A 255 15.81 -11.87 -19.96
N ASP A 256 15.75 -13.06 -20.56
CA ASP A 256 15.86 -14.34 -19.87
C ASP A 256 17.32 -14.66 -19.54
N ASP A 257 17.92 -13.83 -18.69
CA ASP A 257 19.30 -13.94 -18.24
C ASP A 257 19.33 -14.20 -16.72
N PRO A 258 20.09 -15.19 -16.21
CA PRO A 258 20.24 -15.39 -14.76
C PRO A 258 20.74 -14.15 -13.99
N ASP A 259 21.46 -13.25 -14.64
CA ASP A 259 21.93 -11.98 -14.07
C ASP A 259 20.92 -10.83 -14.21
N ASN A 260 19.72 -11.10 -14.77
CA ASN A 260 18.62 -10.14 -14.80
C ASN A 260 18.26 -9.71 -13.36
N PRO A 261 18.33 -8.39 -13.03
CA PRO A 261 18.05 -7.89 -11.69
C PRO A 261 16.69 -8.30 -11.13
N ALA A 262 15.64 -8.37 -11.96
CA ALA A 262 14.31 -8.77 -11.51
C ALA A 262 14.26 -10.26 -11.15
N LEU A 263 14.97 -11.12 -11.90
CA LEU A 263 15.07 -12.54 -11.58
C LEU A 263 15.90 -12.78 -10.32
N LEU A 264 16.99 -12.03 -10.13
CA LEU A 264 17.79 -12.08 -8.91
C LEU A 264 16.97 -11.67 -7.68
N LEU A 265 16.19 -10.58 -7.78
CA LEU A 265 15.32 -10.13 -6.69
C LEU A 265 14.18 -11.13 -6.44
N ALA A 266 13.53 -11.64 -7.49
CA ALA A 266 12.50 -12.68 -7.36
C ALA A 266 13.05 -13.94 -6.68
N GLY A 267 14.25 -14.37 -7.09
CA GLY A 267 14.96 -15.49 -6.49
C GLY A 267 15.29 -15.24 -5.02
N ALA A 268 15.70 -14.02 -4.66
CA ALA A 268 15.98 -13.64 -3.27
C ALA A 268 14.70 -13.65 -2.41
N LEU A 269 13.60 -13.10 -2.91
CA LEU A 269 12.30 -13.13 -2.24
C LEU A 269 11.80 -14.58 -2.05
N ALA A 270 11.92 -15.43 -3.07
CA ALA A 270 11.56 -16.83 -2.98
C ALA A 270 12.47 -17.62 -2.02
N ALA A 271 13.79 -17.38 -2.04
CA ALA A 271 14.75 -17.97 -1.12
C ALA A 271 14.52 -17.54 0.34
N ALA A 272 13.85 -16.40 0.53
CA ALA A 272 13.44 -15.91 1.84
C ALA A 272 12.16 -16.57 2.37
N ARG A 273 11.60 -17.60 1.72
CA ARG A 273 10.40 -18.32 2.20
C ARG A 273 10.49 -18.63 3.69
N GLY A 274 9.50 -18.17 4.46
CA GLY A 274 9.42 -18.35 5.91
C GLY A 274 10.43 -17.52 6.72
N SER A 275 11.16 -16.60 6.10
CA SER A 275 11.95 -15.56 6.76
C SER A 275 11.09 -14.32 6.98
N VAL A 276 11.51 -13.47 7.91
CA VAL A 276 11.01 -12.08 8.00
C VAL A 276 11.85 -11.19 7.09
N LEU A 277 11.22 -10.50 6.15
CA LEU A 277 11.87 -9.46 5.36
C LEU A 277 11.90 -8.17 6.18
N VAL A 278 13.09 -7.72 6.57
CA VAL A 278 13.26 -6.52 7.37
C VAL A 278 13.60 -5.34 6.46
N LEU A 279 12.60 -4.51 6.17
CA LEU A 279 12.76 -3.28 5.37
C LEU A 279 13.51 -2.24 6.23
N ARG A 280 14.78 -2.01 5.92
CA ARG A 280 15.72 -1.23 6.74
C ARG A 280 16.48 -0.18 5.94
N ASP A 281 15.78 0.58 5.12
CA ASP A 281 16.34 1.74 4.43
C ASP A 281 16.75 2.84 5.43
N GLU A 282 17.83 3.56 5.14
CA GLU A 282 18.33 4.66 5.98
C GLU A 282 17.37 5.85 5.93
N VAL A 283 16.90 6.18 4.72
CA VAL A 283 15.88 7.22 4.50
C VAL A 283 14.54 6.54 4.28
N ARG A 284 13.87 6.19 5.37
CA ARG A 284 12.57 5.51 5.27
C ARG A 284 11.51 6.42 4.65
N SER A 285 10.99 6.00 3.50
CA SER A 285 9.74 6.53 2.96
C SER A 285 8.55 5.69 3.46
N PRO A 286 7.62 6.27 4.25
CA PRO A 286 6.39 5.59 4.63
C PRO A 286 5.57 5.15 3.42
N ALA A 287 5.56 5.93 2.34
CA ALA A 287 4.84 5.59 1.10
C ALA A 287 5.43 4.35 0.41
N VAL A 288 6.75 4.25 0.32
CA VAL A 288 7.42 3.07 -0.25
C VAL A 288 7.14 1.83 0.60
N THR A 289 7.23 1.96 1.92
CA THR A 289 6.94 0.86 2.85
C THR A 289 5.48 0.41 2.76
N ALA A 290 4.55 1.37 2.74
CA ALA A 290 3.11 1.12 2.65
C ALA A 290 2.72 0.45 1.32
N TRP A 291 3.47 0.70 0.25
CA TRP A 291 3.31 0.04 -1.03
C TRP A 291 3.95 -1.36 -1.08
N LEU A 292 5.19 -1.50 -0.59
CA LEU A 292 5.91 -2.79 -0.58
C LEU A 292 5.22 -3.81 0.34
N GLY A 293 4.69 -3.40 1.48
CA GLY A 293 4.06 -4.30 2.46
C GLY A 293 2.98 -5.20 1.84
N PRO A 294 1.90 -4.65 1.28
CA PRO A 294 0.86 -5.41 0.59
C PRO A 294 1.37 -6.17 -0.65
N LEU A 295 2.34 -5.63 -1.39
CA LEU A 295 2.93 -6.28 -2.56
C LEU A 295 3.66 -7.57 -2.18
N LEU A 296 4.50 -7.53 -1.14
CA LEU A 296 5.23 -8.68 -0.61
C LEU A 296 4.32 -9.66 0.12
N THR A 297 3.31 -9.14 0.81
CA THR A 297 2.30 -9.96 1.50
C THR A 297 1.51 -10.81 0.48
N ALA A 298 1.10 -10.24 -0.66
CA ALA A 298 0.44 -10.98 -1.74
C ALA A 298 1.36 -12.05 -2.37
N ALA A 299 2.68 -11.89 -2.28
CA ALA A 299 3.64 -12.92 -2.67
C ALA A 299 3.84 -14.01 -1.61
N GLY A 300 3.11 -13.98 -0.50
CA GLY A 300 3.25 -14.96 0.59
C GLY A 300 4.38 -14.64 1.58
N LEU A 301 4.87 -13.41 1.60
CA LEU A 301 6.05 -13.01 2.40
C LEU A 301 5.66 -12.08 3.54
N VAL A 302 6.35 -12.22 4.66
CA VAL A 302 6.16 -11.34 5.83
C VAL A 302 7.22 -10.24 5.79
N ALA A 303 6.76 -9.00 5.65
CA ALA A 303 7.62 -7.82 5.66
C ALA A 303 7.38 -6.97 6.91
N VAL A 304 8.46 -6.56 7.56
CA VAL A 304 8.46 -5.67 8.72
C VAL A 304 9.37 -4.49 8.43
N ALA A 305 8.82 -3.29 8.56
CA ALA A 305 9.63 -2.08 8.52
C ALA A 305 10.20 -1.78 9.90
N ALA A 306 11.52 -1.70 10.02
CA ALA A 306 12.21 -1.50 11.29
C ALA A 306 13.34 -0.49 11.15
N GLY A 307 13.47 0.43 12.10
CA GLY A 307 14.48 1.49 12.10
C GLY A 307 15.92 0.96 12.01
N PRO A 308 16.90 1.82 11.69
CA PRO A 308 18.31 1.46 11.77
C PRO A 308 18.65 0.92 13.17
N GLY A 309 19.19 -0.30 13.24
CA GLY A 309 19.56 -0.94 14.51
C GLY A 309 18.39 -1.43 15.38
N GLU A 310 17.14 -1.21 14.97
CA GLU A 310 15.98 -1.71 15.70
C GLU A 310 15.91 -3.25 15.60
N PRO A 311 15.85 -3.97 16.73
CA PRO A 311 15.76 -5.42 16.70
C PRO A 311 14.41 -5.87 16.14
N VAL A 312 14.44 -6.91 15.33
CA VAL A 312 13.23 -7.59 14.83
C VAL A 312 13.32 -9.03 15.28
N PRO A 313 12.40 -9.51 16.13
CA PRO A 313 12.35 -10.92 16.50
C PRO A 313 12.24 -11.76 15.23
N ALA A 314 13.03 -12.81 15.16
CA ALA A 314 13.05 -13.73 14.05
C ALA A 314 13.40 -15.12 14.58
N ARG A 315 12.88 -16.16 13.93
CA ARG A 315 13.25 -17.55 14.24
C ARG A 315 14.76 -17.74 14.07
N ALA A 316 15.33 -18.71 14.77
CA ALA A 316 16.67 -19.15 14.42
C ALA A 316 16.69 -19.65 12.96
N GLY A 317 17.66 -19.19 12.19
CA GLY A 317 17.91 -19.74 10.85
C GLY A 317 18.33 -21.20 10.96
N ALA A 318 17.98 -22.01 9.96
CA ALA A 318 18.53 -23.36 9.85
C ALA A 318 19.94 -23.29 9.24
N GLU A 319 20.90 -24.07 9.74
CA GLU A 319 22.31 -24.05 9.24
C GLU A 319 22.42 -24.26 7.72
N ALA A 320 21.51 -25.06 7.14
CA ALA A 320 21.43 -25.34 5.71
C ALA A 320 20.13 -24.83 5.06
N GLY A 321 19.41 -23.91 5.71
CA GLY A 321 18.10 -23.41 5.25
C GLY A 321 18.01 -21.89 5.23
N PRO A 322 16.81 -21.34 4.99
CA PRO A 322 16.61 -19.90 4.93
C PRO A 322 16.93 -19.27 6.30
N PRO A 323 17.53 -18.06 6.30
CA PRO A 323 17.78 -17.33 7.54
C PRO A 323 16.46 -17.02 8.25
N GLY A 324 16.54 -16.63 9.53
CA GLY A 324 15.36 -16.19 10.27
C GLY A 324 14.78 -14.88 9.76
N ALA A 325 15.69 -13.97 9.40
CA ALA A 325 15.41 -12.66 8.83
C ALA A 325 16.32 -12.42 7.63
N VAL A 326 15.82 -11.65 6.67
CA VAL A 326 16.58 -11.12 5.54
C VAL A 326 16.50 -9.61 5.60
N GLU A 327 17.66 -8.94 5.63
CA GLU A 327 17.69 -7.49 5.56
C GLU A 327 17.43 -7.02 4.13
N VAL A 328 16.53 -6.06 3.97
CA VAL A 328 16.13 -5.54 2.67
C VAL A 328 16.31 -4.02 2.67
N HIS A 329 17.14 -3.56 1.74
CA HIS A 329 17.33 -2.15 1.43
C HIS A 329 16.72 -1.87 0.05
N ALA A 330 15.50 -1.36 0.03
CA ALA A 330 14.65 -1.28 -1.16
C ALA A 330 14.85 -0.02 -1.99
N ASP A 331 15.50 1.02 -1.45
CA ASP A 331 15.66 2.32 -2.11
C ASP A 331 17.14 2.73 -2.36
N GLY A 332 18.08 1.83 -2.06
CA GLY A 332 19.51 2.07 -2.25
C GLY A 332 20.13 3.04 -1.23
N THR A 333 19.41 3.42 -0.18
CA THR A 333 19.97 4.26 0.90
C THR A 333 20.61 3.44 2.02
N GLY A 334 20.33 2.14 2.10
CA GLY A 334 20.85 1.23 3.12
C GLY A 334 22.35 0.89 3.03
N ALA A 335 22.88 0.09 3.97
CA ALA A 335 24.26 -0.39 3.85
C ALA A 335 24.44 -1.32 2.65
N VAL A 336 25.65 -1.38 2.09
CA VAL A 336 25.99 -2.45 1.14
C VAL A 336 26.02 -3.78 1.91
N PRO A 337 25.28 -4.81 1.46
CA PRO A 337 25.25 -6.10 2.12
C PRO A 337 26.66 -6.68 2.36
N GLY A 338 27.00 -6.95 3.62
CA GLY A 338 28.27 -7.53 4.03
C GLY A 338 28.22 -9.06 4.23
N PRO A 339 29.38 -9.71 4.44
CA PRO A 339 29.41 -11.13 4.81
C PRO A 339 28.73 -11.34 6.17
N GLY A 340 27.66 -12.15 6.20
CA GLY A 340 26.82 -12.33 7.39
C GLY A 340 25.49 -13.03 7.08
N GLY A 341 24.41 -12.60 7.73
CA GLY A 341 23.05 -13.08 7.44
C GLY A 341 22.57 -12.73 6.02
N GLY A 342 21.40 -13.24 5.62
CA GLY A 342 20.83 -12.96 4.31
C GLY A 342 20.49 -11.48 4.17
N ALA A 343 20.90 -10.86 3.05
CA ALA A 343 20.62 -9.47 2.78
C ALA A 343 20.46 -9.19 1.28
N VAL A 344 19.60 -8.21 0.96
CA VAL A 344 19.28 -7.74 -0.38
C VAL A 344 19.32 -6.22 -0.41
N ARG A 345 20.00 -5.65 -1.41
CA ARG A 345 19.96 -4.22 -1.70
C ARG A 345 19.62 -4.00 -3.17
N THR A 346 18.71 -3.07 -3.44
CA THR A 346 18.35 -2.65 -4.80
C THR A 346 18.83 -1.22 -5.05
N ASP A 347 19.53 -1.01 -6.16
CA ASP A 347 19.94 0.32 -6.63
C ASP A 347 19.22 0.61 -7.95
N ALA A 348 18.28 1.54 -7.95
CA ALA A 348 17.50 1.91 -9.11
C ALA A 348 16.98 3.35 -8.98
N GLY A 349 16.82 4.04 -10.10
CA GLY A 349 16.05 5.28 -10.13
C GLY A 349 14.58 5.03 -9.77
N PRO A 350 13.81 6.04 -9.32
CA PRO A 350 12.43 5.91 -8.86
C PRO A 350 11.51 5.05 -9.74
N GLY A 351 11.42 5.37 -11.04
CA GLY A 351 10.55 4.64 -11.96
C GLY A 351 11.04 3.20 -12.19
N ALA A 352 12.36 3.02 -12.25
CA ALA A 352 12.98 1.71 -12.40
C ALA A 352 12.77 0.82 -11.15
N ALA A 353 12.80 1.40 -9.95
CA ALA A 353 12.54 0.69 -8.69
C ALA A 353 11.11 0.15 -8.64
N ILE A 354 10.13 0.94 -9.07
CA ILE A 354 8.73 0.49 -9.13
C ILE A 354 8.60 -0.73 -10.06
N VAL A 355 9.15 -0.66 -11.27
CA VAL A 355 9.13 -1.80 -12.23
C VAL A 355 9.84 -3.02 -11.63
N LEU A 356 11.05 -2.84 -11.08
CA LEU A 356 11.85 -3.92 -10.50
C LEU A 356 11.08 -4.68 -9.41
N TRP A 357 10.51 -3.96 -8.44
CA TRP A 357 9.80 -4.56 -7.32
C TRP A 357 8.47 -5.21 -7.72
N GLN A 358 7.72 -4.62 -8.66
CA GLN A 358 6.50 -5.23 -9.20
C GLN A 358 6.79 -6.56 -9.90
N VAL A 359 7.76 -6.57 -10.81
CA VAL A 359 8.17 -7.79 -11.53
C VAL A 359 8.68 -8.85 -10.56
N ALA A 360 9.57 -8.47 -9.65
CA ALA A 360 10.17 -9.41 -8.72
C ALA A 360 9.16 -10.02 -7.74
N ALA A 361 8.25 -9.21 -7.18
CA ALA A 361 7.21 -9.72 -6.27
C ALA A 361 6.22 -10.64 -6.99
N ALA A 362 5.80 -10.31 -8.21
CA ALA A 362 4.90 -11.16 -8.99
C ALA A 362 5.56 -12.50 -9.36
N LEU A 363 6.84 -12.50 -9.74
CA LEU A 363 7.58 -13.73 -10.02
C LEU A 363 7.87 -14.54 -8.74
N ALA A 364 8.16 -13.87 -7.63
CA ALA A 364 8.30 -14.54 -6.33
C ALA A 364 7.00 -15.23 -5.94
N ALA A 365 5.85 -14.57 -6.10
CA ALA A 365 4.53 -15.17 -5.85
C ALA A 365 4.31 -16.45 -6.66
N ARG A 366 4.70 -16.46 -7.96
CA ARG A 366 4.68 -17.67 -8.79
C ARG A 366 5.50 -18.80 -8.19
N VAL A 367 6.76 -18.55 -7.81
CA VAL A 367 7.64 -19.56 -7.19
C VAL A 367 7.10 -20.02 -5.84
N LEU A 368 6.39 -19.14 -5.14
CA LEU A 368 5.83 -19.38 -3.83
C LEU A 368 4.45 -20.06 -3.85
N ASP A 369 3.86 -20.24 -5.03
CA ASP A 369 2.49 -20.73 -5.24
C ASP A 369 1.43 -19.83 -4.58
N ALA A 370 1.63 -18.52 -4.71
CA ALA A 370 0.75 -17.46 -4.23
C ALA A 370 0.12 -16.69 -5.40
N ASP A 371 -1.03 -16.06 -5.16
CA ASP A 371 -1.70 -15.19 -6.13
C ASP A 371 -1.29 -13.72 -5.89
N PRO A 372 -0.40 -13.13 -6.72
CA PRO A 372 0.02 -11.75 -6.55
C PRO A 372 -1.11 -10.75 -6.83
N PHE A 373 -2.22 -11.18 -7.44
CA PHE A 373 -3.34 -10.35 -7.87
C PHE A 373 -4.59 -10.50 -7.01
N ALA A 374 -4.50 -11.25 -5.90
CA ALA A 374 -5.61 -11.43 -4.98
C ALA A 374 -6.14 -10.08 -4.46
N PRO A 375 -7.47 -9.92 -4.32
CA PRO A 375 -8.07 -8.68 -3.86
C PRO A 375 -7.62 -8.37 -2.42
N ALA A 376 -7.40 -7.08 -2.17
CA ALA A 376 -6.78 -6.61 -0.94
C ALA A 376 -7.76 -6.53 0.23
N VAL A 377 -9.03 -6.15 0.04
CA VAL A 377 -9.98 -5.87 1.14
C VAL A 377 -11.31 -6.57 0.84
N PRO A 378 -11.90 -7.33 1.80
CA PRO A 378 -13.26 -7.83 1.65
C PRO A 378 -14.24 -6.66 1.60
N THR A 379 -15.28 -6.81 0.78
CA THR A 379 -16.34 -5.80 0.71
C THR A 379 -17.02 -5.63 2.07
N ALA A 380 -17.25 -4.37 2.46
CA ALA A 380 -17.96 -4.06 3.69
C ALA A 380 -19.46 -4.34 3.51
N ASP A 381 -20.04 -5.07 4.46
CA ASP A 381 -21.49 -5.12 4.63
C ASP A 381 -21.84 -4.17 5.80
N PRO A 382 -22.70 -3.14 5.60
CA PRO A 382 -23.08 -2.22 6.67
C PRO A 382 -23.83 -2.88 7.85
N GLY A 383 -24.07 -4.19 7.81
CA GLY A 383 -24.87 -4.93 8.79
C GLY A 383 -24.40 -4.93 10.26
N GLY A 384 -25.39 -5.20 11.13
CA GLY A 384 -25.30 -5.71 12.50
C GLY A 384 -24.81 -4.74 13.59
N PRO A 385 -25.37 -4.80 14.81
CA PRO A 385 -24.77 -4.10 15.96
C PRO A 385 -23.37 -4.66 16.24
N ASP A 386 -22.49 -3.83 16.80
CA ASP A 386 -21.16 -4.27 17.23
C ASP A 386 -21.29 -5.34 18.32
N PRO A 387 -20.60 -6.49 18.24
CA PRO A 387 -20.69 -7.52 19.27
C PRO A 387 -20.21 -7.00 20.63
N GLU A 388 -20.81 -7.51 21.70
CA GLU A 388 -20.41 -7.18 23.07
C GLU A 388 -18.91 -7.48 23.28
N PRO A 389 -18.15 -6.58 23.93
CA PRO A 389 -16.75 -6.83 24.22
C PRO A 389 -16.59 -8.02 25.17
N SER A 390 -15.49 -8.76 24.99
CA SER A 390 -15.11 -9.85 25.90
C SER A 390 -14.85 -9.31 27.31
N PHE A 391 -14.23 -8.12 27.42
CA PHE A 391 -14.07 -7.33 28.64
C PHE A 391 -13.64 -5.90 28.28
N THR A 392 -13.56 -5.03 29.29
CA THR A 392 -13.04 -3.66 29.15
C THR A 392 -11.87 -3.44 30.10
N ASP A 393 -10.81 -2.77 29.64
CA ASP A 393 -9.64 -2.44 30.44
C ASP A 393 -9.11 -1.05 30.05
N GLY A 394 -9.05 -0.13 31.02
CA GLY A 394 -8.44 1.19 30.87
C GLY A 394 -8.89 2.01 29.65
N GLY A 395 -10.19 2.02 29.33
CA GLY A 395 -10.75 2.74 28.17
C GLY A 395 -10.70 1.96 26.84
N ILE A 396 -10.26 0.70 26.87
CA ILE A 396 -10.25 -0.21 25.72
C ILE A 396 -11.35 -1.25 25.89
N ALA A 397 -12.25 -1.33 24.91
CA ALA A 397 -13.16 -2.46 24.74
C ALA A 397 -12.44 -3.56 23.95
N VAL A 398 -12.22 -4.70 24.59
CA VAL A 398 -11.47 -5.82 24.02
C VAL A 398 -12.43 -6.83 23.42
N HIS A 399 -12.32 -7.08 22.12
CA HIS A 399 -13.10 -8.11 21.44
C HIS A 399 -12.18 -9.23 20.97
N ALA A 400 -12.27 -10.37 21.63
CA ALA A 400 -11.59 -11.60 21.26
C ALA A 400 -12.61 -12.68 20.90
N GLY A 401 -12.15 -13.75 20.24
CA GLY A 401 -12.96 -14.95 20.01
C GLY A 401 -12.72 -16.00 21.10
N ASP A 402 -13.21 -17.22 20.86
CA ASP A 402 -13.09 -18.36 21.78
C ASP A 402 -11.64 -18.83 22.04
N TRP A 403 -10.66 -18.25 21.35
CA TRP A 403 -9.24 -18.50 21.54
C TRP A 403 -8.67 -17.87 22.83
N LEU A 404 -9.33 -16.85 23.39
CA LEU A 404 -8.85 -16.16 24.58
C LEU A 404 -9.10 -17.03 25.85
N PRO A 405 -8.07 -17.32 26.65
CA PRO A 405 -8.23 -18.11 27.88
C PRO A 405 -9.17 -17.45 28.90
N SER A 406 -9.92 -18.27 29.64
CA SER A 406 -10.78 -17.77 30.72
C SER A 406 -9.96 -17.13 31.84
N GLY A 407 -10.45 -16.01 32.37
CA GLY A 407 -9.78 -15.24 33.43
C GLY A 407 -8.77 -14.20 32.95
N VAL A 408 -8.55 -14.07 31.64
CA VAL A 408 -7.81 -12.92 31.07
C VAL A 408 -8.76 -11.72 31.00
N ASP A 409 -8.43 -10.66 31.74
CA ASP A 409 -9.24 -9.44 31.89
C ASP A 409 -8.42 -8.15 31.72
N THR A 410 -7.20 -8.25 31.19
CA THR A 410 -6.33 -7.11 30.89
C THR A 410 -5.87 -7.12 29.44
N VAL A 411 -5.61 -5.94 28.87
CA VAL A 411 -5.05 -5.79 27.51
C VAL A 411 -3.70 -6.49 27.41
N ALA A 412 -2.86 -6.35 28.43
CA ALA A 412 -1.56 -7.01 28.51
C ALA A 412 -1.69 -8.54 28.44
N GLY A 413 -2.58 -9.13 29.23
CA GLY A 413 -2.85 -10.56 29.20
C GLY A 413 -3.46 -11.06 27.88
N ALA A 414 -4.29 -10.24 27.23
CA ALA A 414 -4.85 -10.56 25.92
C ALA A 414 -3.79 -10.55 24.81
N LEU A 415 -2.84 -9.61 24.86
CA LEU A 415 -1.69 -9.57 23.95
C LEU A 415 -0.78 -10.79 24.14
N ASP A 416 -0.53 -11.22 25.38
CA ASP A 416 0.27 -12.42 25.67
C ASP A 416 -0.42 -13.68 25.16
N ALA A 417 -1.73 -13.80 25.38
CA ALA A 417 -2.52 -14.93 24.89
C ALA A 417 -2.54 -14.97 23.35
N LEU A 418 -2.64 -13.81 22.70
CA LEU A 418 -2.57 -13.71 21.24
C LEU A 418 -1.19 -14.15 20.73
N ALA A 419 -0.11 -13.69 21.36
CA ALA A 419 1.26 -14.10 21.00
C ALA A 419 1.47 -15.61 21.18
N ALA A 420 0.97 -16.18 22.28
CA ALA A 420 1.03 -17.61 22.52
C ALA A 420 0.27 -18.43 21.46
N ALA A 421 -0.82 -17.89 20.90
CA ALA A 421 -1.60 -18.54 19.85
C ALA A 421 -0.89 -18.62 18.49
N ALA A 422 0.09 -17.73 18.22
CA ALA A 422 0.88 -17.76 16.99
C ALA A 422 1.83 -18.96 16.93
N GLY A 423 2.37 -19.38 18.08
CA GLY A 423 3.35 -20.46 18.19
C GLY A 423 4.68 -20.18 17.47
N ASP A 424 5.52 -21.21 17.36
CA ASP A 424 6.85 -21.06 16.77
C ASP A 424 6.79 -20.65 15.30
N GLY A 425 7.55 -19.60 14.93
CA GLY A 425 7.62 -19.09 13.56
C GLY A 425 6.38 -18.33 13.09
N GLY A 426 5.47 -17.98 13.99
CA GLY A 426 4.38 -17.05 13.72
C GLY A 426 4.82 -15.59 13.71
N HIS A 427 3.89 -14.71 13.39
CA HIS A 427 4.07 -13.25 13.42
C HIS A 427 2.76 -12.56 13.81
N LEU A 428 2.89 -11.34 14.30
CA LEU A 428 1.76 -10.49 14.65
C LEU A 428 1.52 -9.47 13.54
N ALA A 429 0.35 -9.53 12.91
CA ALA A 429 -0.14 -8.52 11.98
C ALA A 429 -0.94 -7.47 12.77
N VAL A 430 -0.55 -6.21 12.69
CA VAL A 430 -1.24 -5.09 13.33
C VAL A 430 -1.82 -4.17 12.27
N SER A 431 -3.14 -4.00 12.30
CA SER A 431 -3.87 -3.06 11.45
C SER A 431 -4.47 -1.95 12.29
N ALA A 432 -3.98 -0.72 12.12
CA ALA A 432 -4.50 0.46 12.79
C ALA A 432 -5.56 1.16 11.92
N TRP A 433 -6.82 1.10 12.34
CA TRP A 433 -7.97 1.82 11.76
C TRP A 433 -8.16 3.15 12.49
N LEU A 434 -7.10 3.93 12.51
CA LEU A 434 -6.96 5.20 13.21
C LEU A 434 -6.32 6.21 12.24
N ASP A 435 -6.22 7.46 12.65
CA ASP A 435 -5.68 8.52 11.82
C ASP A 435 -4.13 8.48 11.82
N PRO A 436 -3.45 8.29 10.67
CA PRO A 436 -2.00 8.17 10.62
C PRO A 436 -1.25 9.40 11.13
N GLU A 437 -1.86 10.58 10.99
CA GLU A 437 -1.28 11.89 11.29
C GLU A 437 -1.40 12.23 12.79
N SER A 438 -2.63 12.22 13.31
CA SER A 438 -2.98 12.51 14.70
C SER A 438 -2.63 11.37 15.65
N ASP A 439 -2.73 10.10 15.21
CA ASP A 439 -2.40 8.92 16.03
C ASP A 439 -1.02 8.34 15.70
N ALA A 440 -0.13 9.07 15.01
CA ALA A 440 1.20 8.63 14.57
C ALA A 440 2.01 7.87 15.65
N SER A 441 1.81 8.24 16.92
CA SER A 441 2.41 7.60 18.10
C SER A 441 2.13 6.09 18.20
N VAL A 442 1.01 5.60 17.66
CA VAL A 442 0.66 4.17 17.61
C VAL A 442 1.68 3.38 16.80
N GLY A 443 2.22 3.94 15.72
CA GLY A 443 3.26 3.29 14.92
C GLY A 443 4.55 3.05 15.71
N VAL A 444 4.84 3.88 16.71
CA VAL A 444 6.01 3.74 17.60
C VAL A 444 5.87 2.54 18.54
N LEU A 445 4.64 2.10 18.84
CA LEU A 445 4.38 0.95 19.71
C LEU A 445 4.78 -0.39 19.09
N ARG A 446 5.10 -0.44 17.79
CA ARG A 446 5.51 -1.67 17.08
C ARG A 446 6.73 -2.35 17.73
N GLY A 447 7.75 -1.57 18.08
CA GLY A 447 8.98 -2.08 18.72
C GLY A 447 8.70 -2.74 20.08
N PRO A 448 8.13 -2.00 21.05
CA PRO A 448 7.72 -2.55 22.34
C PRO A 448 6.76 -3.75 22.22
N LEU A 449 5.82 -3.71 21.28
CA LEU A 449 4.91 -4.83 21.05
C LEU A 449 5.65 -6.07 20.53
N ALA A 450 6.66 -5.90 19.67
CA ALA A 450 7.49 -7.00 19.20
C ALA A 450 8.34 -7.60 20.32
N GLU A 451 8.88 -6.76 21.21
CA GLU A 451 9.62 -7.20 22.40
C GLU A 451 8.73 -8.00 23.35
N ARG A 452 7.52 -7.51 23.66
CA ARG A 452 6.57 -8.20 24.53
C ARG A 452 6.08 -9.52 23.92
N ALA A 453 5.67 -9.49 22.65
CA ALA A 453 5.13 -10.67 21.99
C ALA A 453 6.22 -11.72 21.70
N GLY A 454 7.49 -11.30 21.59
CA GLY A 454 8.57 -12.16 21.10
C GLY A 454 8.40 -12.56 19.63
N LEU A 455 7.56 -11.84 18.88
CA LEU A 455 7.17 -12.13 17.50
C LEU A 455 7.58 -10.98 16.58
N PRO A 456 7.86 -11.27 15.30
CA PRO A 456 7.90 -10.23 14.27
C PRO A 456 6.55 -9.52 14.23
N VAL A 457 6.56 -8.18 14.21
CA VAL A 457 5.34 -7.35 14.16
C VAL A 457 5.29 -6.60 12.85
N ALA A 458 4.38 -7.02 11.98
CA ALA A 458 4.07 -6.34 10.73
C ALA A 458 2.96 -5.30 11.02
N PHE A 459 3.30 -4.02 10.98
CA PHE A 459 2.38 -2.92 11.30
C PHE A 459 1.97 -2.16 10.03
N GLY A 460 0.70 -1.76 9.94
CA GLY A 460 0.21 -0.90 8.88
C GLY A 460 -1.05 -0.11 9.23
N TRP A 461 -1.21 1.05 8.59
CA TRP A 461 -2.42 1.87 8.64
C TRP A 461 -3.47 1.29 7.69
N ALA A 462 -4.63 0.96 8.22
CA ALA A 462 -5.76 0.44 7.45
C ALA A 462 -6.58 1.61 6.87
N PRO A 463 -7.31 1.40 5.76
CA PRO A 463 -7.47 0.14 5.02
C PRO A 463 -6.32 -0.19 4.04
N GLY A 464 -5.41 0.76 3.75
CA GLY A 464 -4.38 0.62 2.72
C GLY A 464 -3.27 -0.39 2.99
N CYS A 465 -2.90 -0.63 4.25
CA CYS A 465 -1.88 -1.62 4.60
C CYS A 465 -2.49 -2.90 5.19
N ARG A 466 -2.05 -4.05 4.64
CA ARG A 466 -2.26 -5.40 5.19
C ARG A 466 -0.94 -6.06 5.54
N ALA A 467 -0.23 -5.48 6.50
CA ALA A 467 1.07 -5.97 6.88
C ALA A 467 0.95 -7.39 7.48
N GLY A 468 1.41 -8.41 6.74
CA GLY A 468 1.51 -9.79 7.23
C GLY A 468 0.26 -10.67 7.06
N ASP A 469 -0.79 -10.23 6.37
CA ASP A 469 -1.92 -11.12 6.00
C ASP A 469 -1.61 -11.87 4.68
N THR A 470 -0.81 -12.93 4.73
CA THR A 470 -0.29 -13.56 3.51
C THR A 470 -1.31 -14.43 2.77
N GLY A 471 -2.56 -14.56 3.27
CA GLY A 471 -3.61 -15.41 2.71
C GLY A 471 -3.34 -16.94 2.73
N ALA A 472 -2.10 -17.35 2.97
CA ALA A 472 -1.66 -18.74 3.11
C ALA A 472 -2.04 -19.31 4.50
N PRO A 473 -1.87 -20.63 4.75
CA PRO A 473 -1.82 -21.19 6.10
C PRO A 473 -0.56 -20.71 6.86
N ASP A 474 -0.42 -19.40 7.00
CA ASP A 474 0.56 -18.74 7.84
C ASP A 474 0.13 -18.80 9.31
N ARG A 475 1.09 -18.68 10.21
CA ARG A 475 0.85 -18.58 11.66
C ARG A 475 0.67 -17.12 12.07
N ALA A 476 -0.12 -16.39 11.29
CA ALA A 476 -0.43 -14.99 11.55
C ALA A 476 -1.51 -14.89 12.64
N VAL A 477 -1.21 -14.12 13.68
CA VAL A 477 -2.22 -13.62 14.62
C VAL A 477 -2.46 -12.15 14.34
N HIS A 478 -3.72 -11.71 14.49
CA HIS A 478 -4.15 -10.38 14.03
C HIS A 478 -4.57 -9.51 15.21
N CYS A 479 -4.01 -8.31 15.29
CA CYS A 479 -4.43 -7.26 16.22
C CYS A 479 -4.96 -6.06 15.43
N HIS A 480 -6.22 -5.72 15.66
CA HIS A 480 -6.89 -4.58 15.03
C HIS A 480 -7.08 -3.48 16.07
N LEU A 481 -6.47 -2.33 15.84
CA LEU A 481 -6.69 -1.14 16.64
C LEU A 481 -7.79 -0.32 15.97
N THR A 482 -8.90 -0.09 16.66
CA THR A 482 -9.99 0.77 16.20
C THR A 482 -10.31 1.79 17.29
N GLY A 483 -11.05 2.84 16.98
CA GLY A 483 -11.43 3.81 18.01
C GLY A 483 -12.58 4.69 17.57
N GLY A 484 -13.28 5.28 18.54
CA GLY A 484 -14.23 6.37 18.27
C GLY A 484 -13.51 7.65 17.83
N GLY A 485 -14.29 8.65 17.40
CA GLY A 485 -13.78 10.01 17.16
C GLY A 485 -13.24 10.65 18.45
N LEU A 486 -12.42 11.70 18.31
CA LEU A 486 -11.71 12.34 19.41
C LEU A 486 -12.61 12.95 20.49
N ASP A 487 -13.88 13.23 20.17
CA ASP A 487 -14.79 13.96 21.06
C ASP A 487 -15.46 13.12 22.16
N GLY A 488 -15.21 11.82 22.25
CA GLY A 488 -15.68 10.98 23.37
C GLY A 488 -17.20 11.01 23.61
N GLY A 489 -17.98 11.48 22.64
CA GLY A 489 -19.43 11.51 22.74
C GLY A 489 -19.97 10.09 22.84
N GLU A 490 -20.88 9.86 23.78
CA GLU A 490 -21.67 8.63 23.83
C GLU A 490 -22.14 8.24 22.42
N PRO A 491 -22.25 6.94 22.09
CA PRO A 491 -22.87 6.55 20.84
C PRO A 491 -24.23 7.24 20.77
N ALA A 492 -24.39 8.14 19.78
CA ALA A 492 -25.65 8.81 19.56
C ALA A 492 -26.72 7.72 19.50
N GLY A 493 -27.65 7.75 20.46
CA GLY A 493 -28.66 6.72 20.60
C GLY A 493 -29.37 6.47 19.28
N ASP A 494 -29.75 5.20 19.08
CA ASP A 494 -30.47 4.71 17.90
C ASP A 494 -31.47 5.75 17.38
N PRO A 495 -31.44 6.11 16.08
CA PRO A 495 -32.59 6.77 15.49
C PRO A 495 -33.73 5.76 15.52
N VAL A 496 -34.69 6.00 16.41
CA VAL A 496 -35.99 5.35 16.42
C VAL A 496 -36.55 5.42 15.01
N SER A 497 -36.73 4.25 14.38
CA SER A 497 -37.48 4.08 13.15
C SER A 497 -38.89 4.63 13.32
N ASP A 498 -39.16 5.84 12.87
CA ASP A 498 -40.52 6.26 12.57
C ASP A 498 -40.75 6.11 11.06
N GLY A 499 -41.55 5.11 10.73
CA GLY A 499 -41.80 4.69 9.37
C GLY A 499 -42.65 5.72 8.63
N THR A 500 -42.15 6.20 7.50
CA THR A 500 -43.01 6.49 6.35
C THR A 500 -42.22 6.20 5.08
N VAL A 501 -42.31 4.96 4.62
CA VAL A 501 -41.85 4.54 3.29
C VAL A 501 -42.82 5.13 2.26
N GLY A 502 -42.42 6.24 1.64
CA GLY A 502 -43.04 6.71 0.39
C GLY A 502 -42.61 5.80 -0.75
N SER A 503 -43.57 5.21 -1.45
CA SER A 503 -43.30 4.32 -2.60
C SER A 503 -42.53 5.02 -3.73
N PRO A 504 -41.61 4.32 -4.43
CA PRO A 504 -40.85 4.90 -5.53
C PRO A 504 -41.73 5.04 -6.79
N GLY A 505 -41.70 6.23 -7.40
CA GLY A 505 -42.17 6.44 -8.77
C GLY A 505 -41.07 6.07 -9.77
N PRO A 506 -41.41 5.68 -11.02
CA PRO A 506 -40.42 5.21 -11.97
C PRO A 506 -39.70 6.41 -12.62
N GLY A 507 -38.44 6.63 -12.26
CA GLY A 507 -37.57 7.60 -12.96
C GLY A 507 -36.28 7.91 -12.22
N GLY A 508 -35.18 7.25 -12.64
CA GLY A 508 -33.80 7.70 -12.42
C GLY A 508 -33.28 7.65 -10.99
N ASP A 509 -33.05 6.45 -10.46
CA ASP A 509 -32.27 6.27 -9.23
C ASP A 509 -30.78 6.49 -9.55
N ASP A 510 -30.27 7.69 -9.27
CA ASP A 510 -28.87 7.87 -8.90
C ASP A 510 -28.77 7.61 -7.39
N PRO A 511 -28.19 6.48 -6.95
CA PRO A 511 -28.09 6.16 -5.53
C PRO A 511 -27.20 7.14 -4.73
N PHE A 512 -26.55 8.11 -5.40
CA PHE A 512 -25.66 9.11 -4.79
C PHE A 512 -25.96 10.55 -5.23
N GLY A 513 -27.19 10.84 -5.65
CA GLY A 513 -27.59 12.19 -6.03
C GLY A 513 -27.41 13.23 -4.90
N ALA A 514 -27.22 14.50 -5.29
CA ALA A 514 -26.90 15.66 -4.44
C ALA A 514 -27.85 15.96 -3.25
N GLY A 515 -28.86 15.12 -2.99
CA GLY A 515 -29.91 15.33 -1.98
C GLY A 515 -29.72 14.62 -0.64
N THR A 516 -28.74 13.73 -0.47
CA THR A 516 -28.52 13.01 0.80
C THR A 516 -27.04 12.88 1.12
N ALA A 517 -26.46 13.91 1.74
CA ALA A 517 -25.20 13.72 2.43
C ALA A 517 -25.40 12.70 3.55
N PRO A 518 -24.59 11.63 3.65
CA PRO A 518 -24.54 10.89 4.88
C PRO A 518 -24.11 11.87 5.96
N GLU A 519 -24.92 12.00 7.01
CA GLU A 519 -24.53 12.69 8.24
C GLU A 519 -23.14 12.19 8.68
N PRO A 520 -22.34 12.97 9.43
CA PRO A 520 -21.04 12.51 9.96
C PRO A 520 -21.10 11.15 10.66
N SER A 521 -22.27 10.78 11.21
CA SER A 521 -22.58 9.45 11.76
C SER A 521 -22.52 8.32 10.73
N GLY A 522 -22.81 8.58 9.45
CA GLY A 522 -22.74 7.63 8.34
C GLY A 522 -21.30 7.27 7.96
N LEU A 523 -20.39 8.26 7.91
CA LEU A 523 -18.95 8.01 7.65
C LEU A 523 -18.32 7.18 8.78
N ALA A 524 -18.57 7.56 10.04
CA ALA A 524 -18.11 6.80 11.20
C ALA A 524 -18.62 5.35 11.19
N SER A 525 -19.90 5.15 10.86
CA SER A 525 -20.52 3.83 10.75
C SER A 525 -19.90 2.99 9.62
N LEU A 526 -19.62 3.61 8.47
CA LEU A 526 -19.01 2.95 7.33
C LEU A 526 -17.56 2.53 7.62
N HIS A 527 -16.77 3.41 8.23
CA HIS A 527 -15.40 3.08 8.68
C HIS A 527 -15.39 1.92 9.67
N ALA A 528 -16.28 1.94 10.67
CA ALA A 528 -16.43 0.86 11.62
C ALA A 528 -16.89 -0.45 10.96
N ALA A 529 -17.77 -0.39 9.95
CA ALA A 529 -18.21 -1.56 9.18
C ALA A 529 -17.06 -2.17 8.37
N GLN A 530 -16.21 -1.36 7.73
CA GLN A 530 -15.01 -1.86 7.03
C GLN A 530 -14.06 -2.59 7.98
N ALA A 531 -13.76 -1.98 9.14
CA ALA A 531 -12.88 -2.59 10.13
C ALA A 531 -13.43 -3.95 10.61
N ARG A 532 -14.75 -4.04 10.83
CA ARG A 532 -15.44 -5.29 11.20
C ARG A 532 -15.41 -6.34 10.10
N ALA A 533 -15.64 -5.95 8.85
CA ALA A 533 -15.61 -6.87 7.71
C ALA A 533 -14.24 -7.55 7.57
N VAL A 534 -13.15 -6.82 7.82
CA VAL A 534 -11.80 -7.37 7.83
C VAL A 534 -11.59 -8.33 9.01
N VAL A 535 -12.02 -7.96 10.22
CA VAL A 535 -11.93 -8.84 11.40
C VAL A 535 -12.68 -10.15 11.17
N GLU A 536 -13.89 -10.08 10.62
CA GLU A 536 -14.72 -11.26 10.35
C GLU A 536 -14.12 -12.13 9.26
N ASP A 537 -13.50 -11.53 8.23
CA ASP A 537 -12.78 -12.30 7.20
C ASP A 537 -11.63 -13.12 7.79
N GLN A 538 -10.85 -12.55 8.71
CA GLN A 538 -9.79 -13.28 9.40
C GLN A 538 -10.34 -14.40 10.30
N ARG A 539 -11.44 -14.15 11.00
CA ARG A 539 -12.12 -15.17 11.83
C ARG A 539 -12.66 -16.33 11.00
N ARG A 540 -13.28 -16.06 9.85
CA ARG A 540 -13.75 -17.10 8.91
C ARG A 540 -12.62 -17.98 8.39
N ARG A 541 -11.40 -17.44 8.29
CA ARG A 541 -10.18 -18.18 7.95
C ARG A 541 -9.61 -18.98 9.14
N GLY A 542 -10.25 -18.94 10.31
CA GLY A 542 -9.84 -19.67 11.51
C GLY A 542 -8.65 -19.04 12.24
N ARG A 543 -8.33 -17.78 11.98
CA ARG A 543 -7.17 -17.10 12.59
C ARG A 543 -7.56 -16.43 13.91
N PRO A 544 -6.68 -16.45 14.93
CA PRO A 544 -6.87 -15.66 16.14
C PRO A 544 -6.86 -14.16 15.81
N VAL A 545 -7.94 -13.47 16.18
CA VAL A 545 -8.10 -12.03 16.00
C VAL A 545 -8.43 -11.37 17.33
N LEU A 546 -7.64 -10.37 17.69
CA LEU A 546 -7.86 -9.45 18.80
C LEU A 546 -8.22 -8.08 18.23
N ARG A 547 -9.40 -7.55 18.56
CA ARG A 547 -9.73 -6.15 18.25
C ARG A 547 -9.73 -5.35 19.54
N LEU A 548 -8.87 -4.33 19.59
CA LEU A 548 -8.77 -3.36 20.68
C LEU A 548 -9.48 -2.08 20.23
N HIS A 549 -10.70 -1.87 20.70
CA HIS A 549 -11.46 -0.67 20.40
C HIS A 549 -11.22 0.39 21.48
N LEU A 550 -10.56 1.48 21.11
CA LEU A 550 -10.27 2.63 21.97
C LEU A 550 -11.56 3.44 22.14
N ALA A 551 -12.35 3.10 23.16
CA ALA A 551 -13.60 3.78 23.48
C ALA A 551 -13.35 5.22 23.95
N ASP A 552 -12.28 5.42 24.72
CA ASP A 552 -11.66 6.73 24.97
C ASP A 552 -10.29 6.72 24.30
N ARG A 553 -10.09 7.57 23.29
CA ARG A 553 -8.88 7.52 22.45
C ARG A 553 -7.61 7.74 23.27
N LEU A 554 -7.59 8.78 24.09
CA LEU A 554 -6.39 9.15 24.85
C LEU A 554 -6.07 8.12 25.94
N THR A 555 -7.07 7.77 26.74
CA THR A 555 -6.92 6.82 27.86
C THR A 555 -6.58 5.43 27.33
N GLY A 556 -7.24 5.01 26.24
CA GLY A 556 -6.96 3.75 25.58
C GLY A 556 -5.52 3.68 25.04
N LEU A 557 -5.02 4.73 24.39
CA LEU A 557 -3.63 4.77 23.91
C LEU A 557 -2.62 4.68 25.08
N VAL A 558 -2.90 5.35 26.20
CA VAL A 558 -2.05 5.26 27.40
C VAL A 558 -2.07 3.85 27.99
N THR A 559 -3.23 3.21 28.06
CA THR A 559 -3.39 1.84 28.52
C THR A 559 -2.64 0.86 27.62
N LEU A 560 -2.78 1.00 26.29
CA LEU A 560 -2.06 0.17 25.31
C LEU A 560 -0.55 0.35 25.45
N ALA A 561 -0.06 1.60 25.55
CA ALA A 561 1.35 1.89 25.73
C ALA A 561 1.92 1.24 27.00
N ARG A 562 1.18 1.27 28.12
CA ARG A 562 1.58 0.59 29.36
C ARG A 562 1.54 -0.94 29.23
N ALA A 563 0.57 -1.46 28.48
CA ALA A 563 0.42 -2.90 28.28
C ALA A 563 1.58 -3.49 27.46
N VAL A 564 2.16 -2.73 26.52
CA VAL A 564 3.30 -3.20 25.69
C VAL A 564 4.67 -2.95 26.31
N GLN A 565 4.79 -2.10 27.34
CA GLN A 565 6.06 -1.76 28.00
C GLN A 565 6.39 -2.61 29.23
N ASN A 566 5.35 -3.05 29.94
CA ASN A 566 5.47 -4.05 31.00
C ASN A 566 5.47 -5.45 30.38
#